data_AF-A0AAQ3NZM9-F1
#
_entry.id   AF-A0AAQ3NZM9-F1
#
_cell.length_a   1.000
_cell.length_b   1.000
_cell.length_c   1.000
_cell.angle_alpha   90.00
_cell.angle_beta   90.00
_cell.angle_gamma   90.00
#
_symmetry.space_group_name_H-M   'P 1'
#
loop_
_entity.id
_entity.type
_entity.pdbx_description
1 polymer ?
#
loop_
_entity_poly.entity_id
_entity_poly.type
_entity_poly.pdbx_seq_one_letter_code
_entity_poly.pdbx_strand_id
1 'polypeptide(L)'
;MLPSFLSPVSVYGLYLRRCFTAAGLSSYTLDVDHETTVHFWAPTNRTVQKPAVVLIHGFGPAAIWQWRLQVQFLAPHFNVYVPDLIFFGGSSSTSSERSETFQAASVGKLLDKLKVEKFQVVGTSYGGMVAYNLAKMFGEERVEKVVIASSGVNMKRSNNVALVQRAELEKIEDLMLPATPQQLRKLMSVSVYKTPQFLPHFLLNDFLHVISLFLQTIFFCFPTNNTDRLIKIIALFKTFLRFVETIQRESEGEKGASERINHRKR
;
A
#
# COMPACT_ATOMS: atom_id res chain seq x y z
N MET A 1 -7.20 -24.51 -15.89
CA MET A 1 -7.32 -23.13 -15.37
C MET A 1 -8.75 -22.66 -15.61
N LEU A 2 -9.45 -22.19 -14.59
CA LEU A 2 -10.79 -21.60 -14.76
C LEU A 2 -10.64 -20.23 -15.45
N PRO A 3 -11.44 -19.92 -16.48
CA PRO A 3 -11.49 -18.59 -17.08
C PRO A 3 -11.65 -17.47 -16.05
N SER A 4 -11.06 -16.29 -16.30
CA SER A 4 -11.07 -15.13 -15.38
C SER A 4 -12.48 -14.66 -14.96
N PHE A 5 -13.51 -14.93 -15.78
CA PHE A 5 -14.91 -14.62 -15.46
C PHE A 5 -15.55 -15.59 -14.45
N LEU A 6 -14.90 -16.71 -14.12
CA LEU A 6 -15.34 -17.66 -13.08
C LEU A 6 -14.62 -17.44 -11.75
N SER A 7 -13.70 -16.46 -11.64
CA SER A 7 -13.04 -16.09 -10.39
C SER A 7 -13.97 -15.19 -9.55
N PRO A 8 -14.46 -15.64 -8.38
CA PRO A 8 -15.27 -14.80 -7.50
C PRO A 8 -14.57 -13.49 -7.11
N VAL A 9 -13.23 -13.51 -6.96
CA VAL A 9 -12.43 -12.33 -6.65
C VAL A 9 -12.45 -11.33 -7.82
N SER A 10 -12.38 -11.83 -9.06
CA SER A 10 -12.46 -10.98 -10.26
C SER A 10 -13.85 -10.36 -10.44
N VAL A 11 -14.91 -11.14 -10.18
CA VAL A 11 -16.31 -10.65 -10.16
C VAL A 11 -16.50 -9.57 -9.08
N TYR A 12 -15.95 -9.79 -7.88
CA TYR A 12 -16.00 -8.78 -6.82
C TYR A 12 -15.22 -7.53 -7.22
N GLY A 13 -14.05 -7.66 -7.86
CA GLY A 13 -13.32 -6.53 -8.42
C GLY A 13 -14.14 -5.71 -9.41
N LEU A 14 -14.93 -6.35 -10.28
CA LEU A 14 -15.84 -5.66 -11.20
C LEU A 14 -16.97 -4.92 -10.45
N TYR A 15 -17.53 -5.55 -9.41
CA TYR A 15 -18.50 -4.90 -8.53
C TYR A 15 -17.92 -3.65 -7.85
N LEU A 16 -16.69 -3.71 -7.35
CA LEU A 16 -16.00 -2.56 -6.74
C LEU A 16 -15.83 -1.42 -7.75
N ARG A 17 -15.38 -1.72 -8.98
CA ARG A 17 -15.26 -0.72 -10.06
C ARG A 17 -16.59 -0.04 -10.35
N ARG A 18 -17.67 -0.83 -10.45
CA ARG A 18 -19.03 -0.29 -10.63
C ARG A 18 -19.46 0.62 -9.49
N CYS A 19 -19.11 0.30 -8.24
CA CYS A 19 -19.41 1.16 -7.10
C CYS A 19 -18.68 2.51 -7.17
N PHE A 20 -17.42 2.52 -7.62
CA PHE A 20 -16.67 3.76 -7.83
C PHE A 20 -17.27 4.60 -8.97
N THR A 21 -17.61 3.96 -10.09
CA THR A 21 -18.29 4.65 -11.21
C THR A 21 -19.65 5.21 -10.81
N ALA A 22 -20.44 4.44 -10.06
CA ALA A 22 -21.73 4.90 -9.54
C ALA A 22 -21.60 6.06 -8.54
N ALA A 23 -20.45 6.16 -7.85
CA ALA A 23 -20.10 7.31 -6.99
C ALA A 23 -19.57 8.52 -7.79
N GLY A 24 -19.52 8.45 -9.12
CA GLY A 24 -19.07 9.55 -9.98
C GLY A 24 -17.54 9.64 -10.14
N LEU A 25 -16.83 8.53 -9.93
CA LEU A 25 -15.39 8.45 -10.20
C LEU A 25 -15.11 7.69 -11.49
N SER A 26 -14.05 8.10 -12.19
CA SER A 26 -13.51 7.43 -13.36
C SER A 26 -12.06 6.98 -13.11
N SER A 27 -11.64 5.93 -13.82
CA SER A 27 -10.30 5.35 -13.79
C SER A 27 -9.39 6.10 -14.75
N TYR A 28 -8.20 6.48 -14.31
CA TYR A 28 -7.20 7.17 -15.11
C TYR A 28 -5.81 6.61 -14.84
N THR A 29 -4.92 6.84 -15.81
CA THR A 29 -3.49 6.57 -15.70
C THR A 29 -2.73 7.79 -16.18
N LEU A 30 -1.71 8.22 -15.44
CA LEU A 30 -0.94 9.40 -15.76
C LEU A 30 0.55 9.18 -15.44
N ASP A 31 1.41 9.57 -16.37
CA ASP A 31 2.85 9.66 -16.14
C ASP A 31 3.17 10.91 -15.31
N VAL A 32 3.65 10.70 -14.09
CA VAL A 32 3.98 11.78 -13.16
C VAL A 32 5.41 12.28 -13.36
N ASP A 33 6.28 11.43 -13.92
CA ASP A 33 7.62 11.72 -14.41
C ASP A 33 8.02 10.70 -15.50
N HIS A 34 9.29 10.71 -15.93
CA HIS A 34 9.78 9.83 -16.99
C HIS A 34 9.87 8.35 -16.61
N GLU A 35 9.82 8.04 -15.32
CA GLU A 35 10.01 6.70 -14.80
C GLU A 35 8.75 6.12 -14.19
N THR A 36 7.79 6.96 -13.81
CA THR A 36 6.68 6.60 -12.92
C THR A 36 5.33 6.94 -13.52
N THR A 37 4.48 5.92 -13.59
CA THR A 37 3.10 5.99 -14.04
C THR A 37 2.17 5.65 -12.88
N VAL A 38 1.22 6.54 -12.60
CA VAL A 38 0.26 6.35 -11.50
C VAL A 38 -1.13 6.09 -12.08
N HIS A 39 -1.70 4.95 -11.71
CA HIS A 39 -3.11 4.69 -11.90
C HIS A 39 -3.90 5.21 -10.69
N PHE A 40 -5.05 5.83 -10.95
CA PHE A 40 -5.87 6.43 -9.90
C PHE A 40 -7.34 6.53 -10.33
N TRP A 41 -8.21 6.64 -9.34
CA TRP A 41 -9.60 7.06 -9.55
C TRP A 41 -9.77 8.52 -9.14
N ALA A 42 -10.52 9.27 -9.92
CA ALA A 42 -10.78 10.70 -9.70
C ALA A 42 -12.22 11.05 -10.08
N PRO A 43 -12.80 12.15 -9.55
CA PRO A 43 -14.15 12.55 -9.90
C PRO A 43 -14.24 12.84 -11.40
N THR A 44 -15.28 12.34 -12.07
CA THR A 44 -15.53 12.63 -13.50
C THR A 44 -15.75 14.13 -13.72
N ASN A 45 -16.40 14.80 -12.77
CA ASN A 45 -16.59 16.25 -12.77
C ASN A 45 -16.06 16.85 -11.47
N ARG A 46 -14.93 17.55 -11.54
CA ARG A 46 -14.40 18.32 -10.41
C ARG A 46 -15.25 19.56 -10.19
N THR A 47 -15.66 19.80 -8.94
CA THR A 47 -16.41 21.02 -8.57
C THR A 47 -15.56 21.88 -7.64
N VAL A 48 -15.52 23.19 -7.88
CA VAL A 48 -14.67 24.13 -7.11
C VAL A 48 -15.15 24.24 -5.66
N GLN A 49 -16.44 24.02 -5.41
CA GLN A 49 -17.05 24.12 -4.09
C GLN A 49 -16.70 22.93 -3.17
N LYS A 50 -16.32 21.79 -3.75
CA LYS A 50 -15.94 20.60 -2.97
C LYS A 50 -14.44 20.61 -2.69
N PRO A 51 -14.00 20.46 -1.44
CA PRO A 51 -12.58 20.33 -1.18
C PRO A 51 -12.08 18.95 -1.64
N ALA A 52 -10.77 18.82 -1.87
CA ALA A 52 -10.17 17.57 -2.34
C ALA A 52 -9.82 16.63 -1.18
N VAL A 53 -10.07 15.33 -1.34
CA VAL A 53 -9.63 14.29 -0.40
C VAL A 53 -8.90 13.18 -1.15
N VAL A 54 -7.75 12.77 -0.62
CA VAL A 54 -6.92 11.71 -1.19
C VAL A 54 -6.96 10.50 -0.27
N LEU A 55 -7.40 9.35 -0.79
CA LEU A 55 -7.54 8.10 -0.04
C LEU A 55 -6.41 7.14 -0.41
N ILE A 56 -5.47 6.91 0.52
CA ILE A 56 -4.25 6.12 0.29
C ILE A 56 -4.39 4.72 0.92
N HIS A 57 -4.44 3.70 0.07
CA HIS A 57 -4.61 2.32 0.50
C HIS A 57 -3.37 1.76 1.24
N GLY A 58 -3.60 0.77 2.09
CA GLY A 58 -2.54 -0.02 2.72
C GLY A 58 -1.96 -1.09 1.80
N PHE A 59 -0.99 -1.84 2.29
CA PHE A 59 -0.37 -2.94 1.55
C PHE A 59 -1.42 -3.97 1.10
N GLY A 60 -1.40 -4.36 -0.17
CA GLY A 60 -2.34 -5.35 -0.70
C GLY A 60 -2.77 -5.07 -2.15
N PRO A 61 -3.97 -5.51 -2.56
CA PRO A 61 -4.46 -5.30 -3.92
C PRO A 61 -4.76 -3.81 -4.20
N ALA A 62 -5.18 -3.51 -5.44
CA ALA A 62 -5.53 -2.16 -5.88
C ALA A 62 -6.44 -1.39 -4.89
N ALA A 63 -6.34 -0.07 -4.90
CA ALA A 63 -6.97 0.81 -3.92
C ALA A 63 -8.50 0.64 -3.82
N ILE A 64 -9.15 0.24 -4.91
CA ILE A 64 -10.60 -0.03 -4.97
C ILE A 64 -11.07 -1.07 -3.94
N TRP A 65 -10.17 -1.97 -3.52
CA TRP A 65 -10.46 -3.03 -2.56
C TRP A 65 -10.60 -2.53 -1.12
N GLN A 66 -10.14 -1.31 -0.83
CA GLN A 66 -10.09 -0.78 0.54
C GLN A 66 -11.04 0.40 0.76
N TRP A 67 -11.40 1.14 -0.29
CA TRP A 67 -12.06 2.45 -0.15
C TRP A 67 -13.51 2.52 -0.63
N ARG A 68 -14.14 1.41 -1.04
CA ARG A 68 -15.51 1.42 -1.60
C ARG A 68 -16.50 2.20 -0.73
N LEU A 69 -16.59 1.88 0.56
CA LEU A 69 -17.59 2.49 1.46
C LEU A 69 -17.31 3.98 1.65
N GLN A 70 -16.05 4.35 1.82
CA GLN A 70 -15.63 5.73 2.00
C GLN A 70 -15.85 6.55 0.73
N VAL A 71 -15.56 6.00 -0.45
CA VAL A 71 -15.81 6.68 -1.74
C VAL A 71 -17.30 6.96 -1.92
N GLN A 72 -18.17 5.97 -1.67
CA GLN A 72 -19.62 6.14 -1.79
C GLN A 72 -20.15 7.22 -0.83
N PHE A 73 -19.57 7.32 0.37
CA PHE A 73 -19.97 8.32 1.36
C PHE A 73 -19.38 9.72 1.08
N LEU A 74 -18.13 9.81 0.64
CA LEU A 74 -17.40 11.07 0.52
C LEU A 74 -17.62 11.78 -0.83
N ALA A 75 -17.87 11.06 -1.92
CA ALA A 75 -18.01 11.66 -3.25
C ALA A 75 -19.09 12.77 -3.37
N PRO A 76 -20.23 12.70 -2.63
CA PRO A 76 -21.18 13.81 -2.59
C PRO A 76 -20.61 15.10 -1.99
N HIS A 77 -19.59 15.03 -1.14
CA HIS A 77 -19.06 16.15 -0.36
C HIS A 77 -17.65 16.61 -0.77
N PHE A 78 -16.86 15.72 -1.37
CA PHE A 78 -15.46 15.95 -1.71
C PHE A 78 -15.16 15.63 -3.18
N ASN A 79 -14.11 16.25 -3.72
CA ASN A 79 -13.43 15.75 -4.92
C ASN A 79 -12.51 14.60 -4.48
N VAL A 80 -12.95 13.35 -4.67
CA VAL A 80 -12.28 12.16 -4.12
C VAL A 80 -11.25 11.60 -5.12
N TYR A 81 -9.99 11.54 -4.69
CA TYR A 81 -8.88 10.94 -5.43
C TYR A 81 -8.42 9.66 -4.73
N VAL A 82 -8.30 8.57 -5.48
CA VAL A 82 -7.90 7.25 -4.95
C VAL A 82 -6.77 6.68 -5.82
N PRO A 83 -5.51 7.06 -5.55
CA PRO A 83 -4.36 6.51 -6.27
C PRO A 83 -4.06 5.08 -5.84
N ASP A 84 -3.64 4.26 -6.81
CA ASP A 84 -2.88 3.06 -6.51
C ASP A 84 -1.43 3.47 -6.19
N LEU A 85 -0.90 2.99 -5.07
CA LEU A 85 0.51 3.17 -4.72
C LEU A 85 1.42 2.52 -5.77
N ILE A 86 2.62 3.04 -5.95
CA ILE A 86 3.56 2.54 -6.96
C ILE A 86 3.88 1.06 -6.67
N PHE A 87 3.85 0.24 -7.71
CA PHE A 87 3.97 -1.23 -7.65
C PHE A 87 2.73 -1.95 -7.11
N PHE A 88 1.61 -1.24 -6.96
CA PHE A 88 0.31 -1.82 -6.62
C PHE A 88 -0.72 -1.45 -7.69
N GLY A 89 -1.75 -2.28 -7.80
CA GLY A 89 -2.85 -2.04 -8.74
C GLY A 89 -2.36 -1.79 -10.17
N GLY A 90 -2.74 -0.63 -10.73
CA GLY A 90 -2.32 -0.20 -12.07
C GLY A 90 -1.08 0.70 -12.12
N SER A 91 -0.43 1.00 -11.00
CA SER A 91 0.71 1.93 -10.93
C SER A 91 2.05 1.21 -11.09
N SER A 92 2.99 1.81 -11.82
CA SER A 92 4.30 1.23 -12.14
C SER A 92 5.41 2.27 -12.11
N SER A 93 6.65 1.81 -11.89
CA SER A 93 7.83 2.64 -12.07
C SER A 93 9.04 1.80 -12.49
N THR A 94 9.97 2.40 -13.23
CA THR A 94 11.29 1.80 -13.53
C THR A 94 12.30 2.04 -12.41
N SER A 95 12.01 2.96 -11.48
CA SER A 95 12.86 3.26 -10.33
C SER A 95 13.05 2.04 -9.41
N SER A 96 14.19 1.96 -8.74
CA SER A 96 14.48 0.94 -7.72
C SER A 96 14.06 1.36 -6.29
N GLU A 97 13.62 2.60 -6.11
CA GLU A 97 13.20 3.15 -4.83
C GLU A 97 11.86 2.55 -4.37
N ARG A 98 11.73 2.21 -3.08
CA ARG A 98 10.48 1.63 -2.51
C ARG A 98 10.08 2.23 -1.17
N SER A 99 10.66 3.37 -0.80
CA SER A 99 10.39 4.04 0.49
C SER A 99 8.98 4.66 0.53
N GLU A 100 8.45 4.88 1.73
CA GLU A 100 7.17 5.59 1.94
C GLU A 100 7.27 7.04 1.45
N THR A 101 8.46 7.63 1.53
CA THR A 101 8.75 8.96 1.00
C THR A 101 8.68 8.99 -0.52
N PHE A 102 9.18 7.95 -1.21
CA PHE A 102 9.00 7.82 -2.66
C PHE A 102 7.53 7.67 -3.05
N GLN A 103 6.77 6.84 -2.32
CA GLN A 103 5.33 6.71 -2.52
C GLN A 103 4.62 8.07 -2.34
N ALA A 104 4.93 8.80 -1.27
CA ALA A 104 4.36 10.11 -0.99
C ALA A 104 4.74 11.15 -2.06
N ALA A 105 6.01 11.16 -2.50
CA ALA A 105 6.48 12.05 -3.56
C ALA A 105 5.72 11.81 -4.87
N SER A 106 5.53 10.54 -5.26
CA SER A 106 4.80 10.18 -6.48
C SER A 106 3.31 10.56 -6.42
N VAL A 107 2.67 10.41 -5.26
CA VAL A 107 1.30 10.92 -5.03
C VAL A 107 1.27 12.46 -5.12
N GLY A 108 2.25 13.16 -4.55
CA GLY A 108 2.37 14.60 -4.66
C GLY A 108 2.47 15.07 -6.12
N LYS A 109 3.36 14.44 -6.91
CA LYS A 109 3.50 14.73 -8.35
C LYS A 109 2.21 14.48 -9.13
N LEU A 110 1.47 13.42 -8.81
CA LEU A 110 0.14 13.19 -9.39
C LEU A 110 -0.79 14.38 -9.10
N LEU A 111 -0.88 14.82 -7.85
CA LEU A 111 -1.75 15.91 -7.44
C LEU A 111 -1.36 17.24 -8.11
N ASP A 112 -0.06 17.49 -8.30
CA ASP A 112 0.45 18.66 -9.02
C ASP A 112 -0.02 18.65 -10.49
N LYS A 113 0.11 17.51 -11.18
CA LYS A 113 -0.39 17.36 -12.56
C LYS A 113 -1.90 17.55 -12.68
N LEU A 114 -2.65 17.13 -11.65
CA LEU A 114 -4.10 17.32 -11.54
C LEU A 114 -4.50 18.73 -11.07
N LYS A 115 -3.52 19.60 -10.78
CA LYS A 115 -3.72 20.96 -10.25
C LYS A 115 -4.56 20.93 -8.96
N VAL A 116 -4.25 20.00 -8.07
CA VAL A 116 -4.84 19.87 -6.74
C VAL A 116 -3.87 20.53 -5.75
N GLU A 117 -4.09 21.82 -5.54
CA GLU A 117 -3.23 22.64 -4.70
C GLU A 117 -3.46 22.36 -3.22
N LYS A 118 -4.72 22.18 -2.80
CA LYS A 118 -5.05 21.96 -1.39
C LYS A 118 -5.96 20.76 -1.20
N PHE A 119 -5.63 19.88 -0.26
CA PHE A 119 -6.34 18.63 -0.06
C PHE A 119 -6.27 18.13 1.40
N GLN A 120 -7.18 17.24 1.75
CA GLN A 120 -7.04 16.36 2.91
C GLN A 120 -6.50 15.00 2.46
N VAL A 121 -5.78 14.32 3.35
CA VAL A 121 -5.28 12.96 3.10
C VAL A 121 -5.77 12.00 4.17
N VAL A 122 -6.22 10.83 3.72
CA VAL A 122 -6.64 9.71 4.57
C VAL A 122 -5.83 8.50 4.19
N GLY A 123 -5.15 7.88 5.17
CA GLY A 123 -4.33 6.70 4.95
C GLY A 123 -4.60 5.61 5.98
N THR A 124 -4.62 4.35 5.54
CA THR A 124 -4.74 3.19 6.43
C THR A 124 -3.53 2.27 6.33
N SER A 125 -3.06 1.71 7.45
CA SER A 125 -1.91 0.80 7.48
C SER A 125 -0.68 1.42 6.79
N TYR A 126 -0.10 0.77 5.78
CA TYR A 126 0.99 1.34 4.97
C TYR A 126 0.64 2.71 4.36
N GLY A 127 -0.60 2.89 3.88
CA GLY A 127 -1.09 4.16 3.34
C GLY A 127 -1.13 5.27 4.39
N GLY A 128 -1.23 4.93 5.67
CA GLY A 128 -1.10 5.89 6.77
C GLY A 128 0.33 6.43 6.94
N MET A 129 1.35 5.58 6.70
CA MET A 129 2.75 6.01 6.70
C MET A 129 3.04 6.92 5.50
N VAL A 130 2.48 6.59 4.33
CA VAL A 130 2.56 7.44 3.13
C VAL A 130 1.84 8.77 3.35
N ALA A 131 0.63 8.77 3.93
CA ALA A 131 -0.12 9.98 4.26
C ALA A 131 0.64 10.90 5.23
N TYR A 132 1.30 10.32 6.24
CA TYR A 132 2.18 11.05 7.15
C TYR A 132 3.34 11.71 6.41
N ASN A 133 4.06 10.97 5.56
CA ASN A 133 5.17 11.53 4.78
C ASN A 133 4.69 12.61 3.80
N LEU A 134 3.52 12.45 3.19
CA LEU A 134 2.91 13.46 2.33
C LEU A 134 2.67 14.77 3.10
N ALA A 135 2.07 14.69 4.30
CA ALA A 135 1.86 15.84 5.16
C ALA A 135 3.17 16.50 5.61
N LYS A 136 4.17 15.69 5.99
CA LYS A 136 5.50 16.16 6.38
C LYS A 136 6.21 16.89 5.23
N MET A 137 6.07 16.40 4.00
CA MET A 137 6.75 16.96 2.82
C MET A 137 6.10 18.25 2.33
N PHE A 138 4.77 18.33 2.33
CA PHE A 138 4.03 19.41 1.69
C PHE A 138 3.45 20.46 2.65
N GLY A 139 3.51 20.20 3.95
CA GLY A 139 3.10 21.16 4.98
C GLY A 139 1.60 21.52 4.95
N GLU A 140 1.22 22.45 5.84
CA GLU A 140 -0.16 22.89 6.01
C GLU A 140 -0.70 23.73 4.84
N GLU A 141 0.18 24.31 4.03
CA GLU A 141 -0.21 25.07 2.83
C GLU A 141 -0.93 24.18 1.81
N ARG A 142 -0.51 22.92 1.70
CA ARG A 142 -1.06 21.93 0.77
C ARG A 142 -1.99 20.93 1.47
N VAL A 143 -1.64 20.50 2.69
CA VAL A 143 -2.34 19.42 3.41
C VAL A 143 -3.12 19.97 4.61
N GLU A 144 -4.44 20.10 4.48
CA GLU A 144 -5.28 20.72 5.53
C GLU A 144 -5.53 19.81 6.72
N LYS A 145 -5.76 18.52 6.45
CA LYS A 145 -6.12 17.53 7.44
C LYS A 145 -5.53 16.19 7.05
N VAL A 146 -5.09 15.46 8.08
CA VAL A 146 -4.51 14.13 7.94
C VAL A 146 -5.30 13.18 8.83
N VAL A 147 -5.81 12.10 8.23
CA VAL A 147 -6.45 11.00 8.96
C VAL A 147 -5.60 9.76 8.78
N ILE A 148 -5.14 9.20 9.89
CA ILE A 148 -4.29 8.00 9.91
C ILE A 148 -5.02 6.91 10.70
N ALA A 149 -5.30 5.79 10.06
CA ALA A 149 -5.97 4.65 10.67
C ALA A 149 -5.08 3.40 10.66
N SER A 150 -5.06 2.65 11.76
CA SER A 150 -4.39 1.35 11.86
C SER A 150 -2.96 1.32 11.29
N SER A 151 -2.17 2.37 11.52
CA SER A 151 -0.88 2.60 10.87
C SER A 151 0.25 2.76 11.88
N GLY A 152 1.43 2.25 11.50
CA GLY A 152 2.63 2.23 12.31
C GLY A 152 3.52 3.47 12.22
N VAL A 153 2.95 4.69 12.19
CA VAL A 153 3.70 5.94 11.93
C VAL A 153 4.84 6.19 12.95
N ASN A 154 4.69 5.68 14.17
CA ASN A 154 5.73 5.72 15.21
C ASN A 154 6.05 4.31 15.73
N MET A 155 6.06 3.31 14.83
CA MET A 155 6.40 1.95 15.22
C MET A 155 7.86 1.86 15.63
N LYS A 156 8.06 1.54 16.91
CA LYS A 156 9.39 1.23 17.46
C LYS A 156 9.72 -0.23 17.23
N ARG A 157 11.01 -0.55 17.23
CA ARG A 157 11.53 -1.92 17.11
C ARG A 157 10.87 -2.92 18.07
N SER A 158 10.63 -2.51 19.32
CA SER A 158 9.96 -3.33 20.34
C SER A 158 8.57 -3.82 19.91
N ASN A 159 7.86 -3.01 19.12
CA ASN A 159 6.50 -3.32 18.68
C ASN A 159 6.50 -4.44 17.63
N ASN A 160 7.53 -4.49 16.78
CA ASN A 160 7.71 -5.56 15.78
C ASN A 160 8.06 -6.90 16.42
N VAL A 161 8.97 -6.89 17.40
CA VAL A 161 9.36 -8.11 18.13
C VAL A 161 8.15 -8.68 18.87
N ALA A 162 7.37 -7.83 19.54
CA ALA A 162 6.14 -8.24 20.21
C ALA A 162 5.09 -8.80 19.23
N LEU A 163 5.00 -8.27 18.01
CA LEU A 163 4.07 -8.75 16.98
C LEU A 163 4.46 -10.15 16.47
N VAL A 164 5.74 -10.36 16.15
CA VAL A 164 6.25 -11.66 15.68
C VAL A 164 6.07 -12.72 16.76
N GLN A 165 6.39 -12.36 18.01
CA GLN A 165 6.23 -13.26 19.16
C GLN A 165 4.76 -13.61 19.41
N ARG A 166 3.83 -12.65 19.28
CA ARG A 166 2.39 -12.87 19.44
C ARG A 166 1.78 -13.66 18.27
N ALA A 167 2.35 -13.53 17.07
CA ALA A 167 1.90 -14.24 15.89
C ALA A 167 2.39 -15.70 15.85
N GLU A 168 3.33 -16.09 16.72
CA GLU A 168 3.97 -17.42 16.73
C GLU A 168 4.61 -17.77 15.38
N LEU A 169 5.27 -16.79 14.75
CA LEU A 169 5.92 -16.95 13.46
C LEU A 169 7.43 -16.84 13.57
N GLU A 170 8.17 -17.60 12.76
CA GLU A 170 9.62 -17.50 12.66
C GLU A 170 10.06 -16.24 11.90
N LYS A 171 9.25 -15.80 10.93
CA LYS A 171 9.52 -14.64 10.07
C LYS A 171 8.26 -13.81 9.85
N ILE A 172 8.41 -12.48 9.84
CA ILE A 172 7.29 -11.56 9.59
C ILE A 172 6.81 -11.63 8.13
N GLU A 173 7.66 -12.10 7.23
CA GLU A 173 7.35 -12.25 5.81
C GLU A 173 6.24 -13.27 5.56
N ASP A 174 6.23 -14.36 6.32
CA ASP A 174 5.20 -15.41 6.22
C ASP A 174 3.81 -14.91 6.65
N LEU A 175 3.77 -13.83 7.44
CA LEU A 175 2.55 -13.13 7.79
C LEU A 175 2.11 -12.16 6.70
N MET A 176 3.04 -11.34 6.22
CA MET A 176 2.74 -10.20 5.35
C MET A 176 2.54 -10.60 3.88
N LEU A 177 3.11 -11.73 3.47
CA LEU A 177 3.02 -12.31 2.12
C LEU A 177 2.60 -13.78 2.20
N PRO A 178 1.34 -14.07 2.55
CA PRO A 178 0.89 -15.45 2.63
C PRO A 178 0.96 -16.09 1.24
N ALA A 179 1.71 -17.19 1.11
CA ALA A 179 1.80 -17.98 -0.11
C ALA A 179 0.84 -19.19 -0.09
N THR A 180 0.29 -19.50 1.08
CA THR A 180 -0.60 -20.65 1.30
C THR A 180 -1.91 -20.22 1.97
N PRO A 181 -3.02 -20.97 1.77
CA PRO A 181 -4.28 -20.72 2.47
C PRO A 181 -4.15 -20.70 4.00
N GLN A 182 -3.23 -21.51 4.54
CA GLN A 182 -2.94 -21.59 5.97
C GLN A 182 -2.29 -20.29 6.47
N GLN A 183 -1.28 -19.79 5.76
CA GLN A 183 -0.67 -18.49 6.07
C GLN A 183 -1.69 -17.35 5.93
N LEU A 184 -2.53 -17.38 4.90
CA LEU A 184 -3.57 -16.36 4.71
C LEU A 184 -4.61 -16.38 5.85
N ARG A 185 -5.00 -17.57 6.31
CA ARG A 185 -5.88 -17.72 7.50
C ARG A 185 -5.20 -17.19 8.77
N LYS A 186 -3.91 -17.47 8.97
CA LYS A 186 -3.16 -16.93 10.12
C LYS A 186 -3.08 -15.40 10.06
N LEU A 187 -2.80 -14.81 8.89
CA LEU A 187 -2.88 -13.37 8.68
C LEU A 187 -4.26 -12.81 9.02
N MET A 188 -5.33 -13.44 8.54
CA MET A 188 -6.70 -13.02 8.87
C MET A 188 -7.01 -13.13 10.36
N SER A 189 -6.48 -14.13 11.06
CA SER A 189 -6.71 -14.32 12.50
C SER A 189 -6.07 -13.24 13.37
N VAL A 190 -4.95 -12.66 12.93
CA VAL A 190 -4.26 -11.59 13.68
C VAL A 190 -4.70 -10.20 13.26
N SER A 191 -5.22 -10.03 12.03
CA SER A 191 -5.53 -8.72 11.44
C SER A 191 -7.02 -8.38 11.44
N VAL A 192 -7.92 -9.36 11.60
CA VAL A 192 -9.37 -9.16 11.49
C VAL A 192 -10.03 -9.36 12.85
N TYR A 193 -10.74 -8.33 13.34
CA TYR A 193 -11.46 -8.38 14.63
C TYR A 193 -12.47 -9.54 14.73
N LYS A 194 -13.15 -9.86 13.62
CA LYS A 194 -14.04 -11.03 13.49
C LYS A 194 -13.71 -11.80 12.22
N THR A 195 -12.85 -12.80 12.33
CA THR A 195 -12.55 -13.70 11.21
C THR A 195 -13.79 -14.55 10.90
N PRO A 196 -14.25 -14.64 9.64
CA PRO A 196 -15.33 -15.55 9.27
C PRO A 196 -14.95 -16.98 9.66
N GLN A 197 -15.82 -17.66 10.41
CA GLN A 197 -15.56 -19.01 10.92
C GLN A 197 -15.40 -20.05 9.79
N PHE A 198 -15.96 -19.78 8.62
CA PHE A 198 -15.86 -20.66 7.46
C PHE A 198 -15.53 -19.86 6.18
N LEU A 199 -14.31 -20.01 5.69
CA LEU A 199 -13.92 -19.58 4.35
C LEU A 199 -13.38 -20.78 3.57
N PRO A 200 -14.10 -21.27 2.53
CA PRO A 200 -13.66 -22.39 1.72
C PRO A 200 -12.26 -22.20 1.13
N HIS A 201 -11.48 -23.29 1.06
CA HIS A 201 -10.11 -23.26 0.53
C HIS A 201 -10.04 -22.75 -0.91
N PHE A 202 -11.04 -23.03 -1.74
CA PHE A 202 -11.05 -22.55 -3.13
C PHE A 202 -11.10 -21.02 -3.22
N LEU A 203 -11.76 -20.32 -2.28
CA LEU A 203 -11.79 -18.86 -2.25
C LEU A 203 -10.44 -18.28 -1.80
N LEU A 204 -9.79 -18.92 -0.83
CA LEU A 204 -8.44 -18.54 -0.40
C LEU A 204 -7.43 -18.73 -1.54
N ASN A 205 -7.52 -19.85 -2.27
CA ASN A 205 -6.69 -20.10 -3.44
C ASN A 205 -6.96 -19.11 -4.57
N ASP A 206 -8.23 -18.77 -4.85
CA ASP A 206 -8.58 -17.76 -5.85
C ASP A 206 -8.03 -16.38 -5.47
N PHE A 207 -8.13 -15.99 -4.19
CA PHE A 207 -7.54 -14.76 -3.68
C PHE A 207 -6.02 -14.74 -3.78
N LEU A 208 -5.35 -15.83 -3.39
CA LEU A 208 -3.90 -15.98 -3.53
C LEU A 208 -3.46 -15.96 -4.99
N HIS A 209 -4.22 -16.56 -5.90
CA HIS A 209 -3.94 -16.53 -7.32
C HIS A 209 -4.08 -15.12 -7.90
N VAL A 210 -5.16 -14.41 -7.57
CA VAL A 210 -5.39 -13.03 -8.03
C VAL A 210 -4.35 -12.06 -7.43
N ILE A 211 -3.99 -12.22 -6.16
CA ILE A 211 -2.88 -11.46 -5.55
C ILE A 211 -1.54 -11.84 -6.16
N SER A 212 -1.29 -13.12 -6.44
CA SER A 212 -0.08 -13.56 -7.11
C SER A 212 0.03 -12.96 -8.52
N LEU A 213 -1.08 -12.81 -9.25
CA LEU A 213 -1.13 -12.11 -10.54
C LEU A 213 -0.84 -10.60 -10.38
N PHE A 214 -1.34 -9.95 -9.32
CA PHE A 214 -0.99 -8.56 -9.00
C PHE A 214 0.49 -8.41 -8.68
N LEU A 215 1.03 -9.31 -7.86
CA LEU A 215 2.45 -9.38 -7.59
C LEU A 215 3.21 -9.64 -8.91
N GLN A 216 2.78 -10.57 -9.77
CA GLN A 216 3.34 -10.85 -11.11
C GLN A 216 3.37 -9.63 -12.05
N THR A 217 2.45 -8.66 -11.91
CA THR A 217 2.43 -7.44 -12.71
C THR A 217 3.59 -6.50 -12.33
N ILE A 218 4.07 -6.56 -11.08
CA ILE A 218 5.33 -5.95 -10.64
C ILE A 218 6.54 -6.53 -11.43
N PHE A 219 6.41 -7.75 -11.96
CA PHE A 219 7.47 -8.47 -12.69
C PHE A 219 7.45 -8.28 -14.21
N PHE A 220 6.33 -7.83 -14.79
CA PHE A 220 6.18 -7.74 -16.26
C PHE A 220 6.76 -6.45 -16.87
N CYS A 221 7.19 -5.49 -16.08
CA CYS A 221 7.92 -4.31 -16.56
C CYS A 221 9.38 -4.61 -16.99
N PHE A 222 9.85 -5.86 -16.95
CA PHE A 222 11.20 -6.24 -17.37
C PHE A 222 11.24 -7.58 -18.12
N PRO A 223 11.70 -7.63 -19.39
CA PRO A 223 11.80 -8.87 -20.15
C PRO A 223 13.14 -9.56 -19.86
N THR A 224 13.27 -10.43 -18.84
CA THR A 224 14.43 -11.37 -18.74
C THR A 224 14.12 -12.71 -18.05
N ASN A 225 15.02 -13.70 -18.24
CA ASN A 225 14.95 -15.13 -17.93
C ASN A 225 14.71 -15.51 -16.44
N ASN A 226 14.34 -16.78 -16.20
CA ASN A 226 13.87 -17.35 -14.92
C ASN A 226 14.78 -17.13 -13.69
N THR A 227 16.10 -17.00 -13.84
CA THR A 227 17.03 -16.75 -12.73
C THR A 227 17.03 -15.28 -12.26
N ASP A 228 16.84 -14.33 -13.17
CA ASP A 228 16.70 -12.90 -12.81
C ASP A 228 15.35 -12.59 -12.15
N ARG A 229 14.31 -13.39 -12.45
CA ARG A 229 12.98 -13.28 -11.81
C ARG A 229 13.08 -13.51 -10.30
N LEU A 230 13.83 -14.54 -9.89
CA LEU A 230 14.04 -14.85 -8.47
C LEU A 230 14.83 -13.74 -7.77
N ILE A 231 15.86 -13.20 -8.43
CA ILE A 231 16.70 -12.10 -7.91
C ILE A 231 15.89 -10.81 -7.73
N LYS A 232 14.89 -10.54 -8.58
CA LYS A 232 14.02 -9.36 -8.53
C LYS A 232 12.84 -9.50 -7.56
N ILE A 233 12.29 -10.71 -7.38
CA ILE A 233 11.43 -11.05 -6.24
C ILE A 233 12.21 -10.76 -4.97
N ILE A 234 13.42 -11.32 -4.89
CA ILE A 234 14.38 -11.06 -3.83
C ILE A 234 14.75 -9.57 -3.77
N ALA A 235 14.63 -8.76 -4.82
CA ALA A 235 14.92 -7.32 -4.78
C ALA A 235 13.78 -6.49 -4.20
N LEU A 236 12.52 -6.68 -4.63
CA LEU A 236 11.36 -6.04 -3.99
C LEU A 236 11.18 -6.53 -2.56
N PHE A 237 11.44 -7.82 -2.34
CA PHE A 237 11.55 -8.45 -1.04
C PHE A 237 12.75 -7.92 -0.26
N LYS A 238 13.89 -7.63 -0.89
CA LYS A 238 15.05 -6.95 -0.28
C LYS A 238 14.80 -5.47 -0.09
N THR A 239 13.84 -4.82 -0.73
CA THR A 239 13.52 -3.42 -0.43
C THR A 239 12.47 -3.32 0.67
N PHE A 240 11.52 -4.26 0.73
CA PHE A 240 10.68 -4.45 1.92
C PHE A 240 11.51 -4.98 3.10
N LEU A 241 12.44 -5.91 2.88
CA LEU A 241 13.41 -6.35 3.87
C LEU A 241 14.50 -5.31 4.11
N ARG A 242 14.85 -4.40 3.19
CA ARG A 242 15.68 -3.22 3.47
C ARG A 242 14.89 -2.14 4.17
N PHE A 243 13.58 -2.07 4.01
CA PHE A 243 12.72 -1.29 4.88
C PHE A 243 12.75 -1.89 6.29
N VAL A 244 12.67 -3.22 6.43
CA VAL A 244 12.84 -3.92 7.71
C VAL A 244 14.31 -3.88 8.22
N GLU A 245 15.32 -3.91 7.35
CA GLU A 245 16.75 -4.00 7.66
C GLU A 245 17.39 -2.61 7.82
N THR A 246 16.91 -1.56 7.15
CA THR A 246 17.29 -0.16 7.44
C THR A 246 16.80 0.19 8.85
N ILE A 247 15.61 -0.29 9.21
CA ILE A 247 15.10 -0.29 10.59
C ILE A 247 15.95 -1.19 11.53
N GLN A 248 16.67 -2.21 11.03
CA GLN A 248 17.63 -3.00 11.82
C GLN A 248 19.06 -2.43 11.86
N ARG A 249 19.55 -1.72 10.83
CA ARG A 249 20.94 -1.23 10.73
C ARG A 249 21.20 0.01 11.58
N GLU A 250 20.18 0.85 11.76
CA GLU A 250 20.22 1.92 12.78
C GLU A 250 20.40 1.34 14.20
N SER A 251 20.13 0.04 14.40
CA SER A 251 20.31 -0.66 15.66
C SER A 251 21.75 -1.11 16.00
N GLU A 252 22.67 -1.12 15.03
CA GLU A 252 24.09 -1.36 15.30
C GLU A 252 24.84 -0.05 15.57
N GLY A 253 24.42 1.04 14.92
CA GLY A 253 24.94 2.40 15.15
C GLY A 253 24.66 2.91 16.57
N GLU A 254 23.44 2.67 17.12
CA GLU A 254 23.10 3.06 18.49
C GLU A 254 23.79 2.22 19.57
N LYS A 255 24.04 0.92 19.31
CA LYS A 255 24.85 0.08 20.22
C LYS A 255 26.30 0.60 20.30
N GLY A 256 26.91 0.94 19.17
CA GLY A 256 28.26 1.50 19.13
C GLY A 256 28.36 2.91 19.73
N ALA A 257 27.31 3.73 19.62
CA ALA A 257 27.24 5.04 20.27
C ALA A 257 27.04 4.92 21.80
N SER A 258 26.16 4.02 22.25
CA SER A 258 25.91 3.77 23.67
C SER A 258 27.10 3.12 24.39
N GLU A 259 27.88 2.25 23.73
CA GLU A 259 29.12 1.70 24.28
C GLU A 259 30.25 2.73 24.37
N ARG A 260 30.40 3.62 23.37
CA ARG A 260 31.39 4.72 23.43
C ARG A 260 31.06 5.76 24.51
N ILE A 261 29.79 6.00 24.78
CA ILE A 261 29.34 6.91 25.85
C ILE A 261 29.60 6.29 27.24
N ASN A 262 29.41 4.98 27.39
CA ASN A 262 29.72 4.27 28.64
C ASN A 262 31.22 4.11 28.90
N HIS A 263 32.05 4.03 27.86
CA HIS A 263 33.50 3.91 28.03
C HIS A 263 34.21 5.25 28.34
N ARG A 264 33.60 6.39 28.00
CA ARG A 264 34.07 7.74 28.39
C ARG A 264 33.63 8.20 29.79
N LYS A 265 32.74 7.43 30.45
CA LYS A 265 32.24 7.68 31.82
C LYS A 265 32.87 6.75 32.87
N ARG A 266 33.93 6.01 32.53
CA ARG A 266 34.75 5.25 33.47
C ARG A 266 36.17 5.78 33.49
#